data_AF-F2TZN5-F1
#
_entry.id   AF-F2TZN5-F1
#
_cell.length_a   1.000
_cell.length_b   1.000
_cell.length_c   1.000
_cell.angle_alpha   90.00
_cell.angle_beta   90.00
_cell.angle_gamma   90.00
#
_symmetry.space_group_name_H-M   'P 1'
#
loop_
_entity.id
_entity.type
_entity.pdbx_description
1 polymer ?
#
loop_
_entity_poly.entity_id
_entity_poly.type
_entity_poly.pdbx_seq_one_letter_code
_entity_poly.pdbx_strand_id
1 'polypeptide(L)'
;MCDGSEFVSITTRGCEAQDRGHSQDCAAPSCASIKKVSPDASSGMYYVGTVEPVPLVYCDMRNKISRGGNGTRSNPGSDCFTLKSLFNMPTGTYWLDTPTGLVQAYCDMDTDGGGWQLVWLHEYLHTLSPGGDMAFYSQASQPCTGLDLSWCNTPSKTQQRAVEQMTAAYHNGALQYAYKAHFNGLLDTDYLGGILHSPSTKLVDRCTSGNGIPPEPVSPDQTDYAIGGITFDKANAQKYNGNCDTDRYRQSSGQDCRWENCAPPTGNHNQMTLAIFIR
;
A
#
# COMPACT_ATOMS: atom_id res chain seq x y z
N MET A 1 28.39 -16.15 -30.99
CA MET A 1 28.03 -14.81 -30.50
C MET A 1 26.51 -14.79 -30.45
N CYS A 2 25.94 -14.88 -29.25
CA CYS A 2 24.51 -14.63 -29.06
C CYS A 2 24.39 -13.14 -28.76
N ASP A 3 23.86 -12.40 -29.72
CA ASP A 3 23.36 -11.04 -29.53
C ASP A 3 22.06 -11.16 -28.72
N GLY A 4 22.07 -10.57 -27.53
CA GLY A 4 20.87 -10.32 -26.77
C GLY A 4 20.45 -8.86 -26.96
N SER A 5 19.21 -8.65 -27.41
CA SER A 5 18.29 -7.63 -26.89
C SER A 5 17.07 -7.51 -27.80
N GLU A 6 16.08 -8.39 -27.62
CA GLU A 6 14.70 -8.03 -27.95
C GLU A 6 13.81 -8.45 -26.78
N PHE A 7 13.58 -7.51 -25.85
CA PHE A 7 12.31 -7.49 -25.15
C PHE A 7 11.25 -7.23 -26.23
N VAL A 8 10.62 -8.31 -26.71
CA VAL A 8 9.45 -8.21 -27.57
C VAL A 8 8.34 -7.60 -26.73
N SER A 9 8.23 -6.28 -26.80
CA SER A 9 6.97 -5.59 -26.57
C SER A 9 5.93 -6.31 -27.42
N ILE A 10 4.88 -6.84 -26.78
CA ILE A 10 3.64 -7.24 -27.46
C ILE A 10 3.08 -5.96 -28.09
N THR A 11 3.66 -5.61 -29.23
CA THR A 11 3.05 -4.72 -30.20
C THR A 11 2.01 -5.59 -30.86
N THR A 12 0.77 -5.13 -30.74
CA THR A 12 -0.45 -5.52 -31.44
C THR A 12 -0.24 -5.77 -32.93
N ARG A 13 0.52 -6.81 -33.32
CA ARG A 13 0.73 -7.19 -34.72
C ARG A 13 -0.56 -7.85 -35.20
N GLY A 14 -1.48 -7.03 -35.70
CA GLY A 14 -2.71 -7.47 -36.36
C GLY A 14 -4.01 -6.90 -35.81
N CYS A 15 -4.00 -6.17 -34.70
CA CYS A 15 -5.24 -5.63 -34.12
C CYS A 15 -5.52 -4.21 -34.61
N GLU A 16 -6.65 -4.04 -35.30
CA GLU A 16 -7.14 -2.72 -35.64
C GLU A 16 -7.54 -1.96 -34.36
N ALA A 17 -7.47 -0.63 -34.40
CA ALA A 17 -7.75 0.19 -33.22
C ALA A 17 -9.15 -0.05 -32.65
N GLN A 18 -10.11 -0.38 -33.51
CA GLN A 18 -11.50 -0.70 -33.17
C GLN A 18 -11.70 -2.06 -32.48
N ASP A 19 -10.77 -3.00 -32.65
CA ASP A 19 -10.84 -4.35 -32.07
C ASP A 19 -10.18 -4.44 -30.69
N ARG A 20 -9.62 -3.33 -30.19
CA ARG A 20 -8.94 -3.28 -28.90
C ARG A 20 -9.89 -3.63 -27.75
N GLY A 21 -9.49 -4.63 -26.98
CA GLY A 21 -10.22 -5.17 -25.85
C GLY A 21 -11.28 -6.21 -26.21
N HIS A 22 -11.44 -6.58 -27.48
CA HIS A 22 -12.48 -7.54 -27.91
C HIS A 22 -12.01 -9.00 -27.98
N SER A 23 -10.71 -9.28 -27.94
CA SER A 23 -10.13 -10.63 -27.87
C SER A 23 -8.86 -10.67 -27.02
N GLN A 24 -8.39 -11.86 -26.67
CA GLN A 24 -7.11 -12.03 -25.97
C GLN A 24 -5.94 -11.49 -26.81
N ASP A 25 -5.94 -11.76 -28.12
CA ASP A 25 -4.90 -11.29 -29.05
C ASP A 25 -4.93 -9.77 -29.26
N CYS A 26 -6.07 -9.13 -29.00
CA CYS A 26 -6.28 -7.70 -29.12
C CYS A 26 -6.53 -7.01 -27.78
N ALA A 27 -5.90 -7.49 -26.72
CA ALA A 27 -5.97 -6.88 -25.40
C ALA A 27 -5.64 -5.38 -25.42
N ALA A 28 -6.42 -4.59 -24.68
CA ALA A 28 -6.16 -3.17 -24.53
C ALA A 28 -5.24 -2.90 -23.31
N PRO A 29 -4.38 -1.87 -23.37
CA PRO A 29 -3.55 -1.49 -22.23
C PRO A 29 -4.33 -0.83 -21.09
N SER A 30 -5.58 -0.41 -21.32
CA SER A 30 -6.48 0.13 -20.29
C SER A 30 -7.90 0.36 -20.85
N CYS A 31 -8.91 0.45 -19.99
CA CYS A 31 -10.24 0.90 -20.39
C CYS A 31 -10.24 2.30 -21.02
N ALA A 32 -9.41 3.21 -20.53
CA ALA A 32 -9.26 4.54 -21.11
C ALA A 32 -8.74 4.48 -22.56
N SER A 33 -7.81 3.57 -22.85
CA SER A 33 -7.29 3.40 -24.21
C SER A 33 -8.35 2.90 -25.19
N ILE A 34 -9.29 2.06 -24.75
CA ILE A 34 -10.45 1.60 -25.54
C ILE A 34 -11.36 2.78 -25.82
N LYS A 35 -11.76 3.54 -24.78
CA LYS A 35 -12.65 4.69 -24.95
C LYS A 35 -12.07 5.79 -25.84
N LYS A 36 -10.74 5.92 -25.86
CA LYS A 36 -10.02 6.87 -26.72
C LYS A 36 -10.12 6.50 -28.20
N VAL A 37 -10.07 5.22 -28.55
CA VAL A 37 -10.15 4.75 -29.94
C VAL A 37 -11.58 4.44 -30.40
N SER A 38 -12.47 4.14 -29.45
CA SER A 38 -13.90 3.92 -29.67
C SER A 38 -14.71 4.79 -28.69
N PRO A 39 -14.96 6.07 -29.03
CA PRO A 39 -15.72 6.99 -28.19
C PRO A 39 -17.14 6.51 -27.85
N ASP A 40 -17.72 5.67 -28.71
CA ASP A 40 -19.05 5.09 -28.52
C ASP A 40 -19.05 3.74 -27.77
N ALA A 41 -17.87 3.26 -27.34
CA ALA A 41 -17.77 2.05 -26.54
C ALA A 41 -18.68 2.12 -25.30
N SER A 42 -19.48 1.06 -25.13
CA SER A 42 -20.41 0.91 -24.01
C SER A 42 -19.73 0.28 -22.80
N SER A 43 -20.24 0.50 -21.59
CA SER A 43 -19.73 -0.20 -20.40
C SER A 43 -19.93 -1.72 -20.58
N GLY A 44 -18.93 -2.52 -20.21
CA GLY A 44 -18.94 -3.96 -20.48
C GLY A 44 -17.62 -4.65 -20.15
N MET A 45 -17.53 -5.94 -20.47
CA MET A 45 -16.31 -6.73 -20.27
C MET A 45 -15.37 -6.59 -21.48
N TYR A 46 -14.10 -6.30 -21.21
CA TYR A 46 -13.04 -6.15 -22.23
C TYR A 46 -11.77 -6.86 -21.79
N TYR A 47 -11.00 -7.37 -22.74
CA TYR A 47 -9.66 -7.92 -22.49
C TYR A 47 -8.69 -6.77 -22.21
N VAL A 48 -8.21 -6.67 -20.97
CA VAL A 48 -7.32 -5.59 -20.52
C VAL A 48 -6.15 -6.17 -19.75
N GLY A 49 -4.94 -5.76 -20.11
CA GLY A 49 -3.71 -6.22 -19.45
C GLY A 49 -2.69 -6.78 -20.41
N THR A 50 -1.60 -7.30 -19.83
CA THR A 50 -0.49 -7.95 -20.55
C THR A 50 -0.15 -9.33 -19.98
N VAL A 51 -0.83 -9.76 -18.92
CA VAL A 51 -0.67 -11.10 -18.33
C VAL A 51 -1.47 -12.12 -19.13
N GLU A 52 -0.86 -13.22 -19.52
CA GLU A 52 -1.53 -14.31 -20.24
C GLU A 52 -2.04 -15.41 -19.29
N PRO A 53 -3.27 -15.95 -19.50
CA PRO A 53 -4.26 -15.47 -20.47
C PRO A 53 -4.82 -14.11 -20.07
N VAL A 54 -5.04 -13.22 -21.06
CA VAL A 54 -5.50 -11.86 -20.78
C VAL A 54 -6.87 -11.90 -20.10
N PRO A 55 -7.02 -11.27 -18.92
CA PRO A 55 -8.28 -11.29 -18.18
C PRO A 55 -9.34 -10.38 -18.80
N LEU A 56 -10.60 -10.77 -18.64
CA LEU A 56 -11.75 -9.89 -18.90
C LEU A 56 -11.97 -8.96 -17.71
N VAL A 57 -12.01 -7.66 -17.98
CA VAL A 57 -12.18 -6.60 -17.01
C VAL A 57 -13.41 -5.78 -17.35
N TYR A 58 -14.23 -5.48 -16.35
CA TYR A 58 -15.37 -4.59 -16.54
C TYR A 58 -14.89 -3.14 -16.68
N CYS A 59 -15.01 -2.58 -17.88
CA CYS A 59 -14.74 -1.18 -18.15
C CYS A 59 -16.02 -0.36 -18.03
N ASP A 60 -16.05 0.60 -17.10
CA ASP A 60 -17.13 1.56 -17.01
C ASP A 60 -16.88 2.77 -17.93
N MET A 61 -17.32 2.64 -19.18
CA MET A 61 -17.12 3.65 -20.22
C MET A 61 -17.91 4.94 -19.99
N ARG A 62 -18.87 4.97 -19.06
CA ARG A 62 -19.67 6.16 -18.73
C ARG A 62 -18.95 7.07 -17.75
N ASN A 63 -18.31 6.49 -16.73
CA ASN A 63 -17.67 7.24 -15.65
C ASN A 63 -16.18 7.50 -15.88
N LYS A 64 -15.63 7.13 -17.05
CA LYS A 64 -14.21 7.26 -17.42
C LYS A 64 -13.23 6.67 -16.40
N ILE A 65 -13.68 5.78 -15.52
CA ILE A 65 -12.81 5.07 -14.59
C ILE A 65 -11.96 4.11 -15.42
N SER A 66 -10.66 4.40 -15.56
CA SER A 66 -9.74 3.52 -16.24
C SER A 66 -9.42 2.34 -15.33
N ARG A 67 -10.05 1.18 -15.55
CA ARG A 67 -9.49 -0.06 -14.98
C ARG A 67 -8.22 -0.38 -15.77
N GLY A 68 -7.10 -0.28 -15.09
CA GLY A 68 -5.78 -0.58 -15.64
C GLY A 68 -5.06 0.59 -16.30
N GLY A 69 -3.78 0.32 -16.54
CA GLY A 69 -2.75 1.21 -17.02
C GLY A 69 -1.40 0.63 -16.59
N ASN A 70 -0.29 1.09 -17.14
CA ASN A 70 1.05 0.58 -16.78
C ASN A 70 1.69 1.38 -15.64
N GLY A 71 0.90 2.17 -14.90
CA GLY A 71 1.36 2.97 -13.78
C GLY A 71 2.18 4.20 -14.17
N THR A 72 2.24 4.55 -15.46
CA THR A 72 2.86 5.81 -15.92
C THR A 72 1.89 6.97 -15.78
N ARG A 73 2.38 8.21 -15.70
CA ARG A 73 1.50 9.40 -15.58
C ARG A 73 0.50 9.53 -16.74
N SER A 74 0.90 9.13 -17.95
CA SER A 74 0.06 9.14 -19.16
C SER A 74 -0.91 7.96 -19.25
N ASN A 75 -0.67 6.90 -18.47
CA ASN A 75 -1.51 5.70 -18.43
C ASN A 75 -1.48 5.11 -16.99
N PRO A 76 -2.07 5.83 -16.02
CA PRO A 76 -2.02 5.45 -14.61
C PRO A 76 -2.76 4.15 -14.35
N GLY A 77 -2.33 3.39 -13.33
CA GLY A 77 -3.11 2.26 -12.84
C GLY A 77 -4.34 2.72 -12.07
N SER A 78 -5.35 1.86 -11.86
CA SER A 78 -6.45 2.20 -10.96
C SER A 78 -6.07 2.01 -9.49
N ASP A 79 -5.23 1.03 -9.21
CA ASP A 79 -4.76 0.63 -7.89
C ASP A 79 -3.56 -0.33 -8.07
N CYS A 80 -2.79 -0.55 -7.00
CA CYS A 80 -1.64 -1.44 -7.04
C CYS A 80 -2.03 -2.90 -7.37
N PHE A 81 -3.19 -3.37 -6.91
CA PHE A 81 -3.68 -4.72 -7.20
C PHE A 81 -3.90 -4.95 -8.69
N THR A 82 -4.46 -3.98 -9.39
CA THR A 82 -4.70 -4.01 -10.83
C THR A 82 -3.38 -3.99 -11.59
N LEU A 83 -2.42 -3.15 -11.16
CA LEU A 83 -1.06 -3.15 -11.73
C LEU A 83 -0.38 -4.51 -11.59
N LYS A 84 -0.55 -5.17 -10.43
CA LYS A 84 -0.01 -6.52 -10.21
C LYS A 84 -0.71 -7.57 -11.06
N SER A 85 -2.04 -7.65 -10.97
CA SER A 85 -2.82 -8.75 -11.53
C SER A 85 -2.96 -8.69 -13.04
N LEU A 86 -3.08 -7.49 -13.63
CA LEU A 86 -3.31 -7.34 -15.07
C LEU A 86 -2.02 -7.08 -15.86
N PHE A 87 -1.01 -6.48 -15.23
CA PHE A 87 0.20 -6.01 -15.92
C PHE A 87 1.50 -6.62 -15.36
N ASN A 88 1.42 -7.42 -14.28
CA ASN A 88 2.57 -8.01 -13.60
C ASN A 88 3.70 -7.00 -13.31
N MET A 89 3.32 -5.79 -12.89
CA MET A 89 4.29 -4.75 -12.58
C MET A 89 5.15 -5.16 -11.38
N PRO A 90 6.46 -4.84 -11.36
CA PRO A 90 7.33 -5.09 -10.21
C PRO A 90 7.05 -4.10 -9.07
N THR A 91 7.60 -4.36 -7.89
CA THR A 91 7.57 -3.40 -6.78
C THR A 91 8.17 -2.05 -7.20
N GLY A 92 7.52 -0.94 -6.86
CA GLY A 92 7.98 0.39 -7.25
C GLY A 92 6.92 1.48 -7.13
N THR A 93 7.28 2.70 -7.55
CA THR A 93 6.40 3.87 -7.50
C THR A 93 5.61 4.03 -8.79
N TYR A 94 4.30 4.21 -8.68
CA TYR A 94 3.39 4.33 -9.82
C TYR A 94 2.44 5.50 -9.68
N TRP A 95 1.94 5.98 -10.83
CA TRP A 95 0.81 6.88 -10.90
C TRP A 95 -0.49 6.09 -10.88
N LEU A 96 -1.39 6.46 -9.96
CA LEU A 96 -2.69 5.84 -9.75
C LEU A 96 -3.82 6.85 -9.94
N ASP A 97 -4.83 6.47 -10.72
CA ASP A 97 -6.07 7.24 -10.91
C ASP A 97 -7.13 6.75 -9.92
N THR A 98 -7.12 7.37 -8.73
CA THR A 98 -8.00 6.99 -7.62
C THR A 98 -9.28 7.83 -7.64
N PRO A 99 -10.33 7.46 -6.87
CA PRO A 99 -11.55 8.27 -6.78
C PRO A 99 -11.32 9.72 -6.30
N THR A 100 -10.22 10.01 -5.63
CA THR A 100 -9.85 11.35 -5.17
C THR A 100 -8.91 12.10 -6.12
N GLY A 101 -8.51 11.44 -7.21
CA GLY A 101 -7.68 12.00 -8.27
C GLY A 101 -6.39 11.23 -8.50
N LEU A 102 -5.54 11.83 -9.33
CA LEU A 102 -4.27 11.26 -9.75
C LEU A 102 -3.22 11.43 -8.64
N VAL A 103 -2.71 10.31 -8.11
CA VAL A 103 -1.70 10.28 -7.04
C VAL A 103 -0.49 9.46 -7.44
N GLN A 104 0.66 9.69 -6.79
CA GLN A 104 1.79 8.76 -6.84
C GLN A 104 1.80 7.92 -5.56
N ALA A 105 1.95 6.61 -5.71
CA ALA A 105 2.05 5.68 -4.60
C ALA A 105 3.10 4.60 -4.88
N TYR A 106 3.77 4.17 -3.82
CA TYR A 106 4.60 2.98 -3.79
C TYR A 106 3.69 1.75 -3.73
N CYS A 107 3.91 0.82 -4.64
CA CYS A 107 3.24 -0.47 -4.68
C CYS A 107 4.23 -1.57 -4.29
N ASP A 108 3.94 -2.30 -3.21
CA ASP A 108 4.59 -3.57 -2.91
C ASP A 108 3.88 -4.68 -3.71
N MET A 109 4.62 -5.25 -4.65
CA MET A 109 4.15 -6.25 -5.61
C MET A 109 4.63 -7.67 -5.28
N ASP A 110 5.28 -7.86 -4.14
CA ASP A 110 5.95 -9.09 -3.76
C ASP A 110 5.36 -9.73 -2.50
N THR A 111 5.00 -8.92 -1.50
CA THR A 111 4.44 -9.42 -0.23
C THR A 111 3.02 -9.96 -0.43
N ASP A 112 2.75 -11.20 0.00
CA ASP A 112 1.41 -11.82 -0.04
C ASP A 112 0.73 -11.75 -1.43
N GLY A 113 1.49 -12.05 -2.49
CA GLY A 113 1.01 -12.00 -3.87
C GLY A 113 0.99 -10.59 -4.48
N GLY A 114 1.34 -9.56 -3.71
CA GLY A 114 1.53 -8.18 -4.15
C GLY A 114 0.25 -7.39 -4.33
N GLY A 115 0.39 -6.19 -4.89
CA GLY A 115 -0.71 -5.27 -5.13
C GLY A 115 -1.03 -4.36 -3.95
N TRP A 116 -0.12 -4.23 -2.99
CA TRP A 116 -0.28 -3.41 -1.80
C TRP A 116 0.12 -1.96 -2.07
N GLN A 117 -0.79 -1.02 -1.85
CA GLN A 117 -0.52 0.40 -1.98
C GLN A 117 -0.10 1.00 -0.64
N LEU A 118 1.07 1.64 -0.58
CA LEU A 118 1.49 2.42 0.59
C LEU A 118 0.59 3.65 0.73
N VAL A 119 -0.08 3.80 1.87
CA VAL A 119 -0.95 4.95 2.16
C VAL A 119 -0.54 5.74 3.37
N TRP A 120 0.35 5.20 4.19
CA TRP A 120 0.92 5.90 5.32
C TRP A 120 2.26 5.30 5.69
N LEU A 121 3.19 6.16 6.09
CA LEU A 121 4.51 5.77 6.56
C LEU A 121 5.00 6.75 7.61
N HIS A 122 5.74 6.22 8.59
CA HIS A 122 6.44 7.02 9.57
C HIS A 122 7.80 6.38 9.93
N GLU A 123 8.87 7.14 9.72
CA GLU A 123 10.21 6.81 10.20
C GLU A 123 10.56 7.69 11.41
N TYR A 124 10.74 7.03 12.55
CA TYR A 124 10.87 7.71 13.84
C TYR A 124 12.06 8.69 13.91
N LEU A 125 13.23 8.32 13.40
CA LEU A 125 14.45 9.14 13.55
C LEU A 125 14.42 10.43 12.74
N HIS A 126 13.63 10.48 11.67
CA HIS A 126 13.62 11.63 10.76
C HIS A 126 12.52 12.63 11.06
N THR A 127 11.52 12.24 11.84
CA THR A 127 10.40 13.12 12.16
C THR A 127 10.62 13.91 13.45
N LEU A 128 11.48 13.44 14.38
CA LEU A 128 11.95 14.03 15.66
C LEU A 128 10.87 14.57 16.64
N SER A 129 9.70 14.97 16.14
CA SER A 129 8.49 15.39 16.82
C SER A 129 7.31 15.15 15.86
N PRO A 130 6.60 14.02 15.97
CA PRO A 130 5.44 13.77 15.12
C PRO A 130 4.38 14.85 15.32
N GLY A 131 3.92 15.47 14.23
CA GLY A 131 2.79 16.41 14.26
C GLY A 131 1.48 15.68 13.96
N GLY A 132 0.31 16.25 14.29
CA GLY A 132 -0.99 15.65 13.96
C GLY A 132 -1.20 15.37 12.46
N ASP A 133 -0.44 16.03 11.59
CA ASP A 133 -0.38 15.78 10.15
C ASP A 133 0.16 14.39 9.78
N MET A 134 0.88 13.75 10.70
CA MET A 134 1.46 12.42 10.52
C MET A 134 0.56 11.30 11.07
N ALA A 135 -0.60 11.60 11.64
CA ALA A 135 -1.56 10.57 12.02
C ALA A 135 -2.10 9.89 10.76
N PHE A 136 -2.25 8.56 10.74
CA PHE A 136 -2.76 7.88 9.55
C PHE A 136 -4.20 8.30 9.20
N TYR A 137 -4.98 8.81 10.17
CA TYR A 137 -6.31 9.38 9.95
C TYR A 137 -6.29 10.89 9.60
N SER A 138 -5.10 11.50 9.48
CA SER A 138 -4.98 12.89 9.08
C SER A 138 -5.41 13.12 7.63
N GLN A 139 -5.92 14.32 7.36
CA GLN A 139 -6.18 14.80 6.01
C GLN A 139 -4.97 15.51 5.38
N ALA A 140 -3.86 15.68 6.13
CA ALA A 140 -2.63 16.23 5.59
C ALA A 140 -2.06 15.29 4.51
N SER A 141 -1.72 15.83 3.35
CA SER A 141 -1.30 15.04 2.20
C SER A 141 0.20 15.11 1.99
N GLN A 142 0.85 13.95 2.00
CA GLN A 142 2.22 13.78 1.54
C GLN A 142 2.30 12.48 0.72
N PRO A 143 2.65 12.54 -0.58
CA PRO A 143 2.69 11.37 -1.44
C PRO A 143 3.57 10.24 -0.88
N CYS A 144 3.00 9.03 -0.86
CA CYS A 144 3.67 7.84 -0.36
C CYS A 144 4.47 7.16 -1.46
N THR A 145 5.61 7.72 -1.86
CA THR A 145 6.36 7.28 -3.05
C THR A 145 7.46 6.26 -2.79
N GLY A 146 7.79 5.95 -1.53
CA GLY A 146 8.83 4.98 -1.19
C GLY A 146 8.90 4.68 0.31
N LEU A 147 9.65 3.63 0.65
CA LEU A 147 9.93 3.22 2.04
C LEU A 147 11.12 3.95 2.68
N ASP A 148 11.88 4.69 1.87
CA ASP A 148 13.01 5.53 2.23
C ASP A 148 12.60 6.95 2.65
N LEU A 149 11.29 7.24 2.64
CA LEU A 149 10.73 8.50 3.11
C LEU A 149 10.75 8.57 4.63
N SER A 150 10.88 9.79 5.16
CA SER A 150 10.74 10.06 6.59
C SER A 150 9.30 9.88 7.08
N TRP A 151 8.32 10.27 6.26
CA TRP A 151 6.91 10.04 6.51
C TRP A 151 6.12 10.18 5.21
N CYS A 152 4.89 9.69 5.19
CA CYS A 152 3.92 10.02 4.14
C CYS A 152 2.50 9.78 4.65
N ASN A 153 1.52 10.40 4.01
CA ASN A 153 0.11 10.15 4.29
C ASN A 153 -0.72 10.45 3.04
N THR A 154 -1.45 9.44 2.57
CA THR A 154 -2.42 9.58 1.48
C THR A 154 -3.82 9.77 2.09
N PRO A 155 -4.45 10.94 1.99
CA PRO A 155 -5.78 11.16 2.56
C PRO A 155 -6.87 10.37 1.80
N SER A 156 -8.05 10.26 2.41
CA SER A 156 -9.23 9.61 1.79
C SER A 156 -9.00 8.13 1.41
N LYS A 157 -8.26 7.40 2.24
CA LYS A 157 -7.97 5.95 2.12
C LYS A 157 -9.25 5.12 1.99
N THR A 158 -10.28 5.47 2.75
CA THR A 158 -11.61 4.84 2.75
C THR A 158 -12.36 5.00 1.43
N GLN A 159 -11.99 5.99 0.60
CA GLN A 159 -12.57 6.16 -0.73
C GLN A 159 -11.86 5.30 -1.79
N GLN A 160 -10.69 4.73 -1.48
CA GLN A 160 -9.87 3.98 -2.45
C GLN A 160 -10.34 2.52 -2.67
N ARG A 161 -11.52 2.15 -2.14
CA ARG A 161 -12.19 0.85 -2.36
C ARG A 161 -11.35 -0.38 -1.98
N ALA A 162 -10.40 -0.21 -1.08
CA ALA A 162 -9.63 -1.32 -0.52
C ALA A 162 -10.53 -2.27 0.27
N VAL A 163 -10.15 -3.55 0.25
CA VAL A 163 -10.82 -4.65 0.96
C VAL A 163 -9.92 -5.28 2.02
N GLU A 164 -8.60 -5.07 1.91
CA GLU A 164 -7.60 -5.48 2.88
C GLU A 164 -6.73 -4.28 3.32
N GLN A 165 -6.20 -4.38 4.53
CA GLN A 165 -5.16 -3.50 5.04
C GLN A 165 -4.02 -4.32 5.63
N MET A 166 -2.80 -3.81 5.52
CA MET A 166 -1.59 -4.42 6.07
C MET A 166 -0.80 -3.40 6.88
N THR A 167 -0.41 -3.78 8.09
CA THR A 167 0.54 -3.01 8.90
C THR A 167 1.88 -3.73 8.90
N ALA A 168 2.94 -3.02 8.54
CA ALA A 168 4.28 -3.57 8.39
C ALA A 168 5.33 -2.68 9.05
N ALA A 169 6.37 -3.30 9.60
CA ALA A 169 7.51 -2.61 10.18
C ALA A 169 8.84 -3.07 9.60
N TYR A 170 9.74 -2.12 9.40
CA TYR A 170 11.04 -2.31 8.80
C TYR A 170 12.15 -1.84 9.74
N HIS A 171 13.21 -2.65 9.82
CA HIS A 171 14.45 -2.37 10.53
C HIS A 171 15.61 -2.38 9.54
N ASN A 172 16.29 -1.25 9.40
CA ASN A 172 17.29 -0.93 8.39
C ASN A 172 16.84 -1.33 6.98
N GLY A 173 15.59 -0.99 6.63
CA GLY A 173 14.96 -1.36 5.36
C GLY A 173 14.52 -2.82 5.24
N ALA A 174 14.86 -3.69 6.19
CA ALA A 174 14.44 -5.09 6.19
C ALA A 174 13.10 -5.27 6.91
N LEU A 175 12.14 -5.90 6.23
CA LEU A 175 10.84 -6.24 6.82
C LEU A 175 11.01 -7.13 8.05
N GLN A 176 10.52 -6.68 9.20
CA GLN A 176 10.56 -7.42 10.46
C GLN A 176 9.24 -8.12 10.76
N TYR A 177 8.14 -7.40 10.60
CA TYR A 177 6.82 -8.00 10.67
C TYR A 177 5.86 -7.36 9.68
N ALA A 178 4.90 -8.15 9.22
CA ALA A 178 3.77 -7.74 8.42
C ALA A 178 2.55 -8.60 8.80
N TYR A 179 1.45 -7.92 9.08
CA TYR A 179 0.16 -8.53 9.37
C TYR A 179 -0.90 -7.87 8.50
N LYS A 180 -1.84 -8.66 8.01
CA LYS A 180 -2.99 -8.17 7.24
C LYS A 180 -4.32 -8.54 7.87
N ALA A 181 -5.35 -7.78 7.56
CA ALA A 181 -6.73 -8.07 7.90
C ALA A 181 -7.66 -7.42 6.86
N HIS A 182 -8.98 -7.59 7.03
CA HIS A 182 -9.95 -6.80 6.30
C HIS A 182 -9.72 -5.29 6.51
N PHE A 183 -9.97 -4.51 5.46
CA PHE A 183 -9.85 -3.07 5.50
C PHE A 183 -10.73 -2.49 6.61
N ASN A 184 -10.15 -1.64 7.46
CA ASN A 184 -10.85 -0.99 8.54
C ASN A 184 -11.36 0.39 8.08
N GLY A 185 -12.68 0.54 8.05
CA GLY A 185 -13.34 1.76 7.57
C GLY A 185 -13.05 3.02 8.40
N LEU A 186 -12.41 2.89 9.57
CA LEU A 186 -12.01 4.01 10.42
C LEU A 186 -10.65 4.61 10.05
N LEU A 187 -9.96 4.09 9.02
CA LEU A 187 -8.59 4.48 8.67
C LEU A 187 -8.41 5.98 8.33
N ASP A 188 -9.46 6.73 8.00
CA ASP A 188 -9.39 8.20 7.80
C ASP A 188 -10.00 9.01 8.95
N THR A 189 -10.53 8.38 9.98
CA THR A 189 -11.36 9.06 10.98
C THR A 189 -10.90 8.85 12.41
N ASP A 190 -10.23 7.74 12.72
CA ASP A 190 -9.90 7.36 14.09
C ASP A 190 -8.63 6.48 14.16
N TYR A 191 -7.88 6.56 15.27
CA TYR A 191 -6.70 5.71 15.53
C TYR A 191 -7.05 4.22 15.62
N LEU A 192 -8.30 3.88 15.95
CA LEU A 192 -8.83 2.53 15.90
C LEU A 192 -8.83 1.95 14.47
N GLY A 193 -8.72 2.80 13.44
CA GLY A 193 -8.51 2.37 12.04
C GLY A 193 -7.27 1.50 11.83
N GLY A 194 -6.25 1.65 12.68
CA GLY A 194 -5.02 0.88 12.62
C GLY A 194 -5.19 -0.55 13.18
N ILE A 195 -6.30 -0.85 13.86
CA ILE A 195 -6.56 -2.19 14.39
C ILE A 195 -6.79 -3.15 13.23
N LEU A 196 -6.00 -4.21 13.20
CA LEU A 196 -6.20 -5.36 12.32
C LEU A 196 -7.27 -6.28 12.93
N HIS A 197 -8.52 -6.12 12.50
CA HIS A 197 -9.64 -6.92 13.03
C HIS A 197 -9.41 -8.43 12.88
N SER A 198 -9.90 -9.18 13.87
CA SER A 198 -9.79 -10.65 13.87
C SER A 198 -10.79 -11.27 12.87
N PRO A 199 -10.36 -12.23 12.03
CA PRO A 199 -9.02 -12.82 12.02
C PRO A 199 -8.01 -11.94 11.27
N SER A 200 -6.89 -11.65 11.93
CA SER A 200 -5.70 -11.12 11.26
C SER A 200 -4.82 -12.28 10.79
N THR A 201 -4.12 -12.07 9.68
CA THR A 201 -3.19 -13.04 9.09
C THR A 201 -1.76 -12.56 9.26
N LYS A 202 -0.93 -13.41 9.85
CA LYS A 202 0.52 -13.21 9.94
C LYS A 202 1.16 -13.51 8.59
N LEU A 203 1.79 -12.51 7.98
CA LEU A 203 2.54 -12.68 6.72
C LEU A 203 4.02 -12.91 7.01
N VAL A 204 4.60 -12.04 7.83
CA VAL A 204 5.98 -12.12 8.31
C VAL A 204 5.99 -11.75 9.78
N ASP A 205 6.74 -12.49 10.59
CA ASP A 205 7.04 -12.07 11.96
C ASP A 205 8.38 -12.64 12.41
N ARG A 206 9.39 -11.78 12.39
CA ARG A 206 10.77 -12.07 12.80
C ARG A 206 11.05 -11.62 14.23
N CYS A 207 10.01 -11.18 14.94
CA CYS A 207 10.15 -10.77 16.32
C CYS A 207 10.47 -11.97 17.22
N THR A 208 11.42 -11.78 18.13
CA THR A 208 11.84 -12.82 19.08
C THR A 208 10.90 -12.90 20.29
N SER A 209 10.28 -11.78 20.68
CA SER A 209 9.12 -11.72 21.58
C SER A 209 7.90 -11.16 20.83
N GLY A 210 6.69 -11.44 21.31
CA GLY A 210 5.44 -11.03 20.65
C GLY A 210 5.16 -11.72 19.30
N ASN A 211 5.89 -12.78 18.94
CA ASN A 211 5.64 -13.50 17.69
C ASN A 211 4.20 -14.05 17.63
N GLY A 212 3.49 -13.76 16.55
CA GLY A 212 2.09 -14.16 16.39
C GLY A 212 1.07 -13.17 16.93
N ILE A 213 1.53 -12.07 17.54
CA ILE A 213 0.68 -10.98 18.00
C ILE A 213 0.68 -9.91 16.91
N PRO A 214 -0.50 -9.57 16.33
CA PRO A 214 -0.58 -8.49 15.36
C PRO A 214 -0.28 -7.14 16.05
N PRO A 215 0.30 -6.17 15.32
CA PRO A 215 0.49 -4.83 15.85
C PRO A 215 -0.88 -4.16 16.07
N GLU A 216 -1.09 -3.56 17.24
CA GLU A 216 -2.31 -2.83 17.59
C GLU A 216 -2.01 -1.37 17.94
N PRO A 217 -2.77 -0.39 17.41
CA PRO A 217 -2.54 1.01 17.73
C PRO A 217 -2.83 1.31 19.20
N VAL A 218 -2.00 2.15 19.81
CA VAL A 218 -2.14 2.64 21.19
C VAL A 218 -3.03 3.88 21.21
N SER A 219 -3.84 4.03 22.27
CA SER A 219 -4.77 5.15 22.41
C SER A 219 -4.07 6.52 22.52
N PRO A 220 -4.54 7.55 21.77
CA PRO A 220 -3.99 8.89 21.83
C PRO A 220 -4.27 9.64 23.14
N ASP A 221 -5.32 9.24 23.85
CA ASP A 221 -5.75 9.89 25.09
C ASP A 221 -4.89 9.49 26.31
N GLN A 222 -3.99 8.52 26.15
CA GLN A 222 -3.01 8.16 27.16
C GLN A 222 -1.73 8.97 26.91
N THR A 223 -1.61 10.07 27.66
CA THR A 223 -0.69 11.21 27.54
C THR A 223 0.82 10.93 27.59
N ASP A 224 1.24 9.65 27.58
CA ASP A 224 2.64 9.26 27.76
C ASP A 224 3.23 8.46 26.58
N TYR A 225 2.43 8.11 25.55
CA TYR A 225 2.92 7.35 24.39
C TYR A 225 2.33 7.78 23.05
N ALA A 226 1.58 8.88 23.00
CA ALA A 226 0.89 9.32 21.79
C ALA A 226 1.22 10.77 21.47
N ILE A 227 2.22 10.96 20.62
CA ILE A 227 2.44 12.25 19.97
C ILE A 227 2.20 12.01 18.50
N GLY A 228 1.15 12.61 17.91
CA GLY A 228 1.00 12.97 16.50
C GLY A 228 1.09 11.89 15.40
N GLY A 229 1.74 10.77 15.67
CA GLY A 229 1.91 9.56 14.89
C GLY A 229 1.58 8.40 15.80
N ILE A 230 0.88 7.41 15.26
CA ILE A 230 0.29 6.35 16.08
C ILE A 230 1.35 5.32 16.41
N THR A 231 1.39 4.94 17.67
CA THR A 231 2.30 3.91 18.17
C THR A 231 1.58 2.58 18.21
N PHE A 232 2.30 1.48 18.05
CA PHE A 232 1.71 0.15 18.05
C PHE A 232 2.30 -0.72 19.15
N ASP A 233 1.43 -1.46 19.85
CA ASP A 233 1.79 -2.54 20.75
C ASP A 233 1.87 -3.86 19.97
N LYS A 234 2.92 -4.64 20.22
CA LYS A 234 3.11 -5.99 19.70
C LYS A 234 3.38 -7.02 20.81
N ALA A 235 3.07 -6.70 22.07
CA ALA A 235 3.28 -7.56 23.23
C ALA A 235 2.06 -8.40 23.60
N ASN A 236 0.84 -7.84 23.49
CA ASN A 236 -0.39 -8.50 23.92
C ASN A 236 -1.56 -8.11 23.02
N ALA A 237 -2.31 -9.10 22.52
CA ALA A 237 -3.54 -8.82 21.78
C ALA A 237 -4.59 -8.15 22.67
N GLN A 238 -5.33 -7.20 22.09
CA GLN A 238 -6.38 -6.38 22.69
C GLN A 238 -5.93 -5.59 23.93
N LYS A 239 -4.62 -5.33 24.07
CA LYS A 239 -4.08 -4.51 25.16
C LYS A 239 -3.47 -3.24 24.60
N TYR A 240 -4.33 -2.28 24.32
CA TYR A 240 -3.98 -0.95 23.83
C TYR A 240 -3.20 -0.07 24.82
N ASN A 241 -2.75 -0.65 25.95
CA ASN A 241 -2.08 0.03 27.05
C ASN A 241 -0.76 -0.68 27.40
N GLY A 242 0.36 0.04 27.29
CA GLY A 242 1.53 -0.20 28.12
C GLY A 242 2.74 -0.92 27.53
N ASN A 243 2.85 -1.13 26.21
CA ASN A 243 4.13 -1.51 25.58
C ASN A 243 4.19 -0.87 24.18
N CYS A 244 5.04 0.13 23.99
CA CYS A 244 5.23 0.80 22.71
C CYS A 244 6.33 0.11 21.94
N ASP A 245 6.03 -0.64 20.87
CA ASP A 245 7.09 -1.20 20.02
C ASP A 245 7.57 -0.21 18.96
N THR A 246 6.86 0.92 18.77
CA THR A 246 7.02 1.75 17.57
C THR A 246 7.31 3.24 17.77
N ASP A 247 7.44 3.74 19.01
CA ASP A 247 7.71 5.16 19.25
C ASP A 247 8.20 5.42 20.68
N ARG A 248 9.08 6.40 20.89
CA ARG A 248 9.89 6.61 22.11
C ARG A 248 9.43 7.76 23.02
N TYR A 249 8.40 8.53 22.75
CA TYR A 249 8.22 9.76 23.56
C TYR A 249 7.45 9.57 24.87
N ARG A 250 8.16 9.76 26.00
CA ARG A 250 7.72 10.08 27.38
C ARG A 250 7.73 8.96 28.45
N GLN A 251 8.67 8.03 28.40
CA GLN A 251 9.15 7.45 29.67
C GLN A 251 10.05 8.46 30.38
N SER A 252 9.78 8.71 31.67
CA SER A 252 10.59 9.57 32.57
C SER A 252 12.05 9.13 32.72
N SER A 253 12.42 7.97 32.16
CA SER A 253 13.76 7.35 32.20
C SER A 253 14.62 7.57 30.94
N GLY A 254 14.07 8.11 29.84
CA GLY A 254 14.81 8.28 28.58
C GLY A 254 15.14 6.97 27.83
N GLN A 255 14.53 5.84 28.20
CA GLN A 255 14.66 4.57 27.47
C GLN A 255 13.95 4.60 26.12
N ASP A 256 14.58 4.01 25.11
CA ASP A 256 14.03 3.83 23.76
C ASP A 256 13.21 2.54 23.74
N CYS A 257 11.89 2.62 23.60
CA CYS A 257 11.03 1.44 23.59
C CYS A 257 10.87 0.77 22.22
N ARG A 258 11.51 1.32 21.18
CA ARG A 258 11.37 0.74 19.84
C ARG A 258 11.97 -0.66 19.80
N TRP A 259 11.17 -1.57 19.25
CA TRP A 259 11.47 -2.99 19.22
C TRP A 259 11.66 -3.65 20.59
N GLU A 260 11.14 -3.11 21.70
CA GLU A 260 11.25 -3.75 23.02
C GLU A 260 10.80 -5.21 23.01
N ASN A 261 9.70 -5.50 22.30
CA ASN A 261 9.17 -6.86 22.18
C ASN A 261 9.67 -7.53 20.91
N CYS A 262 9.93 -6.78 19.85
CA CYS A 262 10.37 -7.43 18.62
C CYS A 262 11.85 -7.87 18.64
N ALA A 263 12.72 -7.12 19.32
CA ALA A 263 14.17 -7.31 19.45
C ALA A 263 14.82 -7.89 18.17
N PRO A 264 14.94 -7.09 17.09
CA PRO A 264 15.47 -7.54 15.81
C PRO A 264 16.91 -8.06 15.98
N PRO A 265 17.32 -9.07 15.19
CA PRO A 265 18.52 -9.88 15.46
C PRO A 265 19.85 -9.12 15.35
N THR A 266 19.90 -7.98 14.65
CA THR A 266 21.15 -7.22 14.43
C THR A 266 20.88 -5.75 14.17
N GLY A 267 21.73 -4.84 14.69
CA GLY A 267 21.76 -3.43 14.31
C GLY A 267 21.33 -2.47 15.43
N ASN A 268 21.33 -1.17 15.12
CA ASN A 268 20.84 -0.17 16.07
C ASN A 268 19.31 -0.32 16.24
N HIS A 269 18.83 -0.62 17.44
CA HIS A 269 17.39 -0.66 17.76
C HIS A 269 16.71 0.70 17.58
N ASN A 270 17.49 1.74 17.31
CA ASN A 270 16.98 3.07 17.13
C ASN A 270 16.53 3.37 15.70
N GLN A 271 16.40 2.42 14.78
CA GLN A 271 15.85 2.68 13.44
C GLN A 271 14.55 1.90 13.28
N MET A 272 13.45 2.58 12.95
CA MET A 272 12.18 1.92 12.73
C MET A 272 11.35 2.72 11.74
N THR A 273 10.87 2.02 10.72
CA THR A 273 9.88 2.54 9.77
C THR A 273 8.62 1.72 9.92
N LEU A 274 7.50 2.38 10.23
CA LEU A 274 6.18 1.78 10.26
C LEU A 274 5.39 2.22 9.04
N ALA A 275 4.70 1.28 8.41
CA ALA A 275 3.94 1.52 7.19
C ALA A 275 2.58 0.85 7.25
N ILE A 276 1.58 1.52 6.67
CA ILE A 276 0.26 0.96 6.42
C ILE A 276 0.03 0.92 4.91
N PHE A 277 -0.40 -0.25 4.45
CA PHE A 277 -0.77 -0.50 3.07
C PHE A 277 -2.24 -0.89 2.96
N ILE A 278 -2.83 -0.65 1.79
CA ILE A 278 -4.18 -1.08 1.46
C ILE A 278 -4.20 -1.83 0.13
N ARG A 279 -5.18 -2.71 -0.06
CA ARG A 279 -5.39 -3.48 -1.29
C ARG A 279 -6.86 -3.76 -1.51
#